data_AF-C3W2Y2-F1
#
_entry.id   AF-C3W2Y2-F1
#
_cell.length_a   1.000
_cell.length_b   1.000
_cell.length_c   1.000
_cell.angle_alpha   90.00
_cell.angle_beta   90.00
_cell.angle_gamma   90.00
#
_symmetry.space_group_name_H-M   'P 1'
#
loop_
_entity.id
_entity.type
_entity.pdbx_description
1 polymer ?
#
loop_
_entity_poly.entity_id
_entity_poly.type
_entity_poly.pdbx_seq_one_letter_code
_entity_poly.pdbx_strand_id
1 'polypeptide(L)'
;NTSINTLKDAENLYQFLKDELAKLLVEGNQLNTNINETFVILVVGVNGAGKTTLIGKMAKSFQNQGKSVMLAAGDTFRAAAVEQLKVWGQRNNIPVVAQTTGADTASVIFDACQSAQAKNIDILIADTAGRLHTQNNLMQELAKIKRVIAKHNANAPHETMLVIDGGSGQNAINQAKEFNKAVTLSGISITKLD
;
A
#
# COMPACT_ATOMS: atom_id res chain seq x y z
N ASN A 1 -9.69 13.78 -35.77
CA ASN A 1 -10.61 14.50 -36.67
C ASN A 1 -12.07 14.24 -36.28
N THR A 2 -12.46 14.60 -35.06
CA THR A 2 -13.87 14.61 -34.67
C THR A 2 -14.32 16.06 -34.78
N SER A 3 -15.13 16.36 -35.79
CA SER A 3 -15.54 17.73 -36.12
C SER A 3 -16.32 18.35 -34.96
N ILE A 4 -16.01 19.60 -34.59
CA ILE A 4 -16.65 20.37 -33.50
C ILE A 4 -18.20 20.34 -33.55
N ASN A 5 -18.79 20.10 -34.72
CA ASN A 5 -20.24 19.97 -34.91
C ASN A 5 -20.88 18.71 -34.29
N THR A 6 -20.15 17.61 -34.06
CA THR A 6 -20.69 16.40 -33.41
C THR A 6 -20.70 16.47 -31.88
N LEU A 7 -20.09 17.51 -31.28
CA LEU A 7 -20.02 17.73 -29.83
C LEU A 7 -21.10 18.71 -29.31
N LYS A 8 -22.09 19.06 -30.14
CA LYS A 8 -23.20 19.95 -29.75
C LYS A 8 -24.29 19.25 -28.93
N ASP A 9 -24.31 17.93 -28.96
CA ASP A 9 -25.26 17.11 -28.21
C ASP A 9 -24.62 16.61 -26.91
N ALA A 10 -25.34 16.75 -25.80
CA ALA A 10 -24.84 16.45 -24.46
C ALA A 10 -24.48 14.96 -24.31
N GLU A 11 -25.22 14.06 -24.95
CA GLU A 11 -24.94 12.62 -24.95
C GLU A 11 -23.63 12.32 -25.69
N ASN A 12 -23.43 12.91 -26.86
CA ASN A 12 -22.21 12.75 -27.64
C ASN A 12 -20.98 13.36 -26.92
N LEU A 13 -21.14 14.47 -26.21
CA LEU A 13 -20.09 15.05 -25.38
C LEU A 13 -19.72 14.14 -24.20
N TYR A 14 -20.72 13.57 -23.52
CA TYR A 14 -20.49 12.64 -22.42
C TYR A 14 -19.73 11.39 -22.89
N GLN A 15 -20.16 10.78 -24.00
CA GLN A 15 -19.51 9.60 -24.55
C GLN A 15 -18.08 9.91 -25.00
N PHE A 16 -17.86 11.05 -25.65
CA PHE A 16 -16.52 11.52 -26.01
C PHE A 16 -15.62 11.69 -24.78
N LEU A 17 -16.09 12.36 -23.73
CA LEU A 17 -15.33 12.54 -22.48
C LEU A 17 -15.01 11.20 -21.82
N LYS A 18 -15.97 10.28 -21.77
CA LYS A 18 -15.76 8.94 -21.24
C LYS A 18 -14.64 8.21 -22.00
N ASP A 19 -14.66 8.26 -23.32
CA ASP A 19 -13.68 7.58 -24.16
C ASP A 19 -12.28 8.23 -24.04
N GLU A 20 -12.19 9.56 -23.97
CA GLU A 20 -10.91 10.23 -23.75
C GLU A 20 -10.34 9.99 -22.34
N LEU A 21 -11.19 9.97 -21.30
CA LEU A 21 -10.77 9.66 -19.94
C LEU A 21 -10.36 8.18 -19.78
N ALA A 22 -11.05 7.26 -20.46
CA ALA A 22 -10.70 5.84 -20.43
C ALA A 22 -9.28 5.59 -20.96
N LYS A 23 -8.83 6.35 -21.96
CA LYS A 23 -7.46 6.28 -22.49
C LYS A 23 -6.39 6.72 -21.48
N LEU A 24 -6.76 7.46 -20.44
CA LEU A 24 -5.83 7.86 -19.37
C LEU A 24 -5.65 6.76 -18.32
N LEU A 25 -6.51 5.74 -18.32
CA LEU A 25 -6.44 4.65 -17.36
C LEU A 25 -5.32 3.67 -17.75
N VAL A 26 -4.58 3.20 -16.74
CA VAL A 26 -3.51 2.21 -16.93
C VAL A 26 -4.14 0.82 -16.99
N GLU A 27 -3.93 0.11 -18.10
CA GLU A 27 -4.30 -1.30 -18.24
C GLU A 27 -3.35 -2.21 -17.46
N GLY A 28 -3.82 -3.39 -17.05
CA GLY A 28 -2.97 -4.38 -16.36
C GLY A 28 -2.52 -3.98 -14.95
N ASN A 29 -3.28 -3.12 -14.27
CA ASN A 29 -2.98 -2.57 -12.94
C ASN A 29 -3.20 -3.56 -11.76
N GLN A 30 -3.24 -4.87 -12.02
CA GLN A 30 -3.43 -5.88 -10.99
C GLN A 30 -2.09 -6.34 -10.40
N LEU A 31 -2.06 -6.59 -9.09
CA LEU A 31 -0.90 -7.17 -8.43
C LEU A 31 -0.67 -8.60 -8.93
N ASN A 32 0.50 -8.87 -9.50
CA ASN A 32 0.91 -10.23 -9.81
C ASN A 32 1.63 -10.86 -8.61
N THR A 33 0.86 -11.51 -7.75
CA THR A 33 1.38 -12.16 -6.54
C THR A 33 1.78 -13.62 -6.75
N ASN A 34 1.80 -14.12 -7.99
CA ASN A 34 2.17 -15.50 -8.32
C ASN A 34 3.67 -15.59 -8.63
N ILE A 35 4.48 -15.50 -7.58
CA ILE A 35 5.93 -15.61 -7.64
C ILE A 35 6.42 -16.78 -6.75
N ASN A 36 7.63 -17.26 -6.98
CA ASN A 36 8.21 -18.41 -6.25
C ASN A 36 8.84 -18.02 -4.90
N GLU A 37 8.39 -16.91 -4.30
CA GLU A 37 8.89 -16.36 -3.04
C GLU A 37 7.77 -15.60 -2.31
N THR A 38 8.00 -15.21 -1.06
CA THR A 38 7.04 -14.36 -0.33
C THR A 38 6.88 -13.02 -1.04
N PHE A 39 5.67 -12.70 -1.50
CA PHE A 39 5.33 -11.40 -2.07
C PHE A 39 5.20 -10.36 -0.95
N VAL A 40 6.04 -9.33 -0.98
CA VAL A 40 6.15 -8.32 0.08
C VAL A 40 5.52 -7.02 -0.37
N ILE A 41 4.47 -6.60 0.33
CA ILE A 41 3.72 -5.36 0.12
C ILE A 41 4.07 -4.37 1.23
N LEU A 42 4.75 -3.29 0.89
CA LEU A 42 5.00 -2.17 1.78
C LEU A 42 3.91 -1.11 1.59
N VAL A 43 3.05 -0.94 2.59
CA VAL A 43 1.91 -0.01 2.53
C VAL A 43 2.30 1.32 3.15
N VAL A 44 2.35 2.38 2.33
CA VAL A 44 2.75 3.72 2.73
C VAL A 44 1.63 4.73 2.53
N GLY A 45 1.73 5.89 3.18
CA GLY A 45 0.76 6.97 3.06
C GLY A 45 0.49 7.68 4.37
N VAL A 46 -0.31 8.73 4.32
CA VAL A 46 -0.56 9.58 5.49
C VAL A 46 -1.50 8.95 6.51
N ASN A 47 -1.51 9.49 7.72
CA ASN A 47 -2.51 9.15 8.72
C ASN A 47 -3.91 9.50 8.23
N GLY A 48 -4.88 8.65 8.52
CA GLY A 48 -6.27 8.87 8.10
C GLY A 48 -6.58 8.47 6.65
N ALA A 49 -5.57 8.19 5.81
CA ALA A 49 -5.78 7.74 4.42
C ALA A 49 -6.33 6.31 4.30
N GLY A 50 -6.51 5.58 5.41
CA GLY A 50 -7.13 4.25 5.40
C GLY A 50 -6.17 3.05 5.25
N LYS A 51 -4.86 3.23 5.45
CA LYS A 51 -3.83 2.16 5.36
C LYS A 51 -4.20 0.87 6.09
N THR A 52 -4.36 0.94 7.42
CA THR A 52 -4.64 -0.25 8.25
C THR A 52 -5.94 -0.95 7.86
N THR A 53 -6.97 -0.19 7.44
CA THR A 53 -8.22 -0.76 6.92
C THR A 53 -8.03 -1.44 5.57
N LEU A 54 -7.25 -0.84 4.66
CA LEU A 54 -6.90 -1.45 3.39
C LEU A 54 -6.12 -2.75 3.59
N ILE A 55 -5.14 -2.76 4.50
CA ILE A 55 -4.35 -3.95 4.85
C ILE A 55 -5.27 -5.09 5.28
N GLY A 56 -6.23 -4.83 6.19
CA GLY A 56 -7.20 -5.84 6.62
C GLY A 56 -8.06 -6.39 5.47
N LYS A 57 -8.53 -5.51 4.57
CA LYS A 57 -9.30 -5.91 3.38
C LYS A 57 -8.47 -6.74 2.39
N MET A 58 -7.25 -6.31 2.10
CA MET A 58 -6.33 -7.04 1.21
C MET A 58 -5.98 -8.40 1.79
N ALA A 59 -5.67 -8.47 3.08
CA ALA A 59 -5.34 -9.71 3.76
C ALA A 59 -6.48 -10.73 3.66
N LYS A 60 -7.73 -10.29 3.88
CA LYS A 60 -8.91 -11.15 3.71
C LYS A 60 -9.13 -11.54 2.24
N SER A 61 -8.91 -10.63 1.30
CA SER A 61 -9.02 -10.92 -0.14
C SER A 61 -8.03 -12.00 -0.58
N PHE A 62 -6.77 -11.91 -0.17
CA PHE A 62 -5.74 -12.91 -0.47
C PHE A 62 -6.03 -14.27 0.19
N GLN A 63 -6.51 -14.28 1.44
CA GLN A 63 -6.97 -15.52 2.07
C GLN A 63 -8.12 -16.18 1.29
N ASN A 64 -9.07 -15.38 0.79
CA ASN A 64 -10.17 -15.91 -0.02
C ASN A 64 -9.68 -16.47 -1.37
N GLN A 65 -8.50 -16.07 -1.84
CA GLN A 65 -7.80 -16.63 -3.00
C GLN A 65 -6.95 -17.86 -2.64
N GLY A 66 -7.00 -18.34 -1.39
CA GLY A 66 -6.24 -19.48 -0.91
C GLY A 66 -4.78 -19.18 -0.55
N LYS A 67 -4.37 -17.91 -0.53
CA LYS A 67 -3.00 -17.49 -0.17
C LYS A 67 -2.84 -17.41 1.35
N SER A 68 -1.71 -17.88 1.85
CA SER A 68 -1.27 -17.64 3.21
C SER A 68 -0.76 -16.21 3.36
N VAL A 69 -1.15 -15.54 4.44
CA VAL A 69 -0.86 -14.12 4.67
C VAL A 69 -0.19 -13.93 6.02
N MET A 70 0.72 -12.97 6.12
CA MET A 70 1.28 -12.45 7.36
C MET A 70 1.23 -10.92 7.35
N LEU A 71 1.03 -10.30 8.52
CA LEU A 71 1.04 -8.85 8.68
C LEU A 71 2.25 -8.41 9.50
N ALA A 72 2.84 -7.27 9.16
CA ALA A 72 3.87 -6.60 9.97
C ALA A 72 3.36 -5.26 10.49
N ALA A 73 3.40 -5.07 11.81
CA ALA A 73 2.94 -3.87 12.49
C ALA A 73 4.05 -2.81 12.56
N GLY A 74 4.32 -2.14 11.45
CA GLY A 74 5.37 -1.12 11.36
C GLY A 74 4.97 0.31 11.78
N ASP A 75 3.71 0.59 12.13
CA ASP A 75 3.36 1.86 12.81
C ASP A 75 3.66 1.78 14.32
N THR A 76 4.94 1.54 14.66
CA THR A 76 5.39 1.19 16.02
C THR A 76 5.17 2.31 17.04
N PHE A 77 5.05 3.56 16.60
CA PHE A 77 4.81 4.72 17.45
C PHE A 77 3.34 4.87 17.87
N ARG A 78 2.41 4.24 17.15
CA ARG A 78 0.98 4.31 17.46
C ARG A 78 0.53 2.97 18.00
N ALA A 79 0.56 2.82 19.32
CA ALA A 79 0.09 1.62 20.01
C ALA A 79 -1.32 1.19 19.54
N ALA A 80 -2.23 2.15 19.33
CA ALA A 80 -3.56 1.88 18.80
C ALA A 80 -3.55 1.30 17.37
N ALA A 81 -2.60 1.69 16.52
CA ALA A 81 -2.47 1.14 15.16
C ALA A 81 -1.96 -0.31 15.19
N VAL A 82 -0.97 -0.59 16.05
CA VAL A 82 -0.48 -1.96 16.29
C VAL A 82 -1.61 -2.86 16.82
N GLU A 83 -2.35 -2.41 17.82
CA GLU A 83 -3.49 -3.17 18.37
C GLU A 83 -4.61 -3.35 17.35
N GLN A 84 -4.93 -2.31 16.56
CA GLN A 84 -5.90 -2.43 15.48
C GLN A 84 -5.48 -3.49 14.46
N LEU A 85 -4.21 -3.54 14.06
CA LEU A 85 -3.69 -4.54 13.12
C LEU A 85 -3.72 -5.95 13.74
N LYS A 86 -3.40 -6.10 15.03
CA LYS A 86 -3.53 -7.37 15.75
C LYS A 86 -4.98 -7.85 15.80
N VAL A 87 -5.94 -6.97 16.05
CA VAL A 87 -7.37 -7.32 16.02
C VAL A 87 -7.79 -7.78 14.62
N TRP A 88 -7.33 -7.11 13.56
CA TRP A 88 -7.54 -7.58 12.18
C TRP A 88 -6.93 -8.96 11.94
N GLY A 89 -5.71 -9.19 12.44
CA GLY A 89 -5.05 -10.49 12.35
C GLY A 89 -5.83 -11.58 13.07
N GLN A 90 -6.18 -11.37 14.34
CA GLN A 90 -6.96 -12.31 15.15
C GLN A 90 -8.31 -12.64 14.51
N ARG A 91 -9.05 -11.62 14.04
CA ARG A 91 -10.36 -11.83 13.39
C ARG A 91 -10.29 -12.69 12.13
N ASN A 92 -9.15 -12.72 11.45
CA ASN A 92 -8.96 -13.46 10.20
C ASN A 92 -8.00 -14.66 10.36
N ASN A 93 -7.59 -15.01 11.59
CA ASN A 93 -6.55 -16.02 11.86
C ASN A 93 -5.25 -15.79 11.06
N ILE A 94 -4.80 -14.53 10.98
CA ILE A 94 -3.58 -14.12 10.28
C ILE A 94 -2.49 -13.80 11.32
N PRO A 95 -1.29 -14.39 11.21
CA PRO A 95 -0.18 -14.05 12.09
C PRO A 95 0.25 -12.58 11.90
N VAL A 96 0.45 -11.89 13.03
CA VAL A 96 0.92 -10.50 13.04
C VAL A 96 2.25 -10.43 13.77
N VAL A 97 3.27 -9.93 13.08
CA VAL A 97 4.58 -9.63 13.66
C VAL A 97 4.56 -8.20 14.18
N ALA A 98 4.80 -8.04 15.46
CA ALA A 98 4.85 -6.76 16.15
C ALA A 98 5.92 -6.81 17.25
N GLN A 99 6.59 -5.68 17.50
CA GLN A 99 7.49 -5.50 18.63
C GLN A 99 6.88 -4.51 19.64
N THR A 100 7.64 -4.15 20.68
CA THR A 100 7.23 -3.15 21.67
C THR A 100 7.01 -1.77 21.02
N THR A 101 6.10 -0.98 21.58
CA THR A 101 5.84 0.40 21.15
C THR A 101 7.15 1.21 21.09
N GLY A 102 7.37 1.93 20.00
CA GLY A 102 8.60 2.71 19.78
C GLY A 102 9.79 1.91 19.26
N ALA A 103 9.62 0.62 18.95
CA ALA A 103 10.64 -0.17 18.26
C ALA A 103 10.96 0.39 16.86
N ASP A 104 12.16 0.09 16.36
CA ASP A 104 12.56 0.47 15.02
C ASP A 104 11.71 -0.24 13.97
N THR A 105 10.93 0.52 13.19
CA THR A 105 10.04 -0.02 12.16
C THR A 105 10.76 -0.94 11.18
N ALA A 106 11.99 -0.58 10.78
CA ALA A 106 12.77 -1.40 9.85
C ALA A 106 13.14 -2.77 10.45
N SER A 107 13.42 -2.84 11.75
CA SER A 107 13.63 -4.11 12.46
C SER A 107 12.37 -4.97 12.49
N VAL A 108 11.20 -4.39 12.80
CA VAL A 108 9.92 -5.14 12.81
C VAL A 108 9.64 -5.76 11.44
N ILE A 109 9.83 -4.99 10.37
CA ILE A 109 9.56 -5.47 9.00
C ILE A 109 10.59 -6.51 8.57
N PHE A 110 11.87 -6.36 8.97
CA PHE A 110 12.90 -7.35 8.70
C PHE A 110 12.60 -8.70 9.36
N ASP A 111 12.22 -8.69 10.64
CA ASP A 111 11.81 -9.90 11.36
C ASP A 111 10.59 -10.56 10.72
N ALA A 112 9.65 -9.73 10.24
CA ALA A 112 8.48 -10.23 9.52
C ALA A 112 8.84 -10.88 8.19
N CYS A 113 9.79 -10.33 7.43
CA CYS A 113 10.29 -10.95 6.19
C CYS A 113 10.92 -12.32 6.48
N GLN A 114 11.80 -12.40 7.48
CA GLN A 114 12.41 -13.67 7.89
C GLN A 114 11.36 -14.70 8.35
N SER A 115 10.40 -14.28 9.17
CA SER A 115 9.33 -15.15 9.69
C SER A 115 8.43 -15.65 8.56
N ALA A 116 8.10 -14.79 7.59
CA ALA A 116 7.29 -15.13 6.44
C ALA A 116 8.01 -16.15 5.54
N GLN A 117 9.29 -15.92 5.23
CA GLN A 117 10.10 -16.85 4.44
C GLN A 117 10.24 -18.21 5.14
N ALA A 118 10.59 -18.22 6.42
CA ALA A 118 10.77 -19.46 7.19
C ALA A 118 9.49 -20.30 7.30
N LYS A 119 8.32 -19.67 7.19
CA LYS A 119 7.00 -20.32 7.24
C LYS A 119 6.39 -20.54 5.86
N ASN A 120 7.11 -20.24 4.78
CA ASN A 120 6.62 -20.31 3.40
C ASN A 120 5.30 -19.56 3.20
N ILE A 121 5.19 -18.35 3.77
CA ILE A 121 4.02 -17.49 3.61
C ILE A 121 4.03 -16.88 2.21
N ASP A 122 2.88 -16.90 1.55
CA ASP A 122 2.73 -16.37 0.19
C ASP A 122 2.82 -14.83 0.18
N ILE A 123 2.10 -14.15 1.10
CA ILE A 123 1.99 -12.69 1.11
C ILE A 123 2.36 -12.11 2.48
N LEU A 124 3.30 -11.17 2.50
CA LEU A 124 3.59 -10.32 3.66
C LEU A 124 3.10 -8.89 3.40
N ILE A 125 2.24 -8.36 4.25
CA ILE A 125 1.76 -6.97 4.18
C ILE A 125 2.29 -6.18 5.36
N ALA A 126 3.13 -5.17 5.10
CA ALA A 126 3.74 -4.33 6.12
C ALA A 126 3.04 -2.96 6.21
N ASP A 127 2.47 -2.66 7.38
CA ASP A 127 1.99 -1.31 7.72
C ASP A 127 3.18 -0.40 8.05
N THR A 128 3.05 0.90 7.78
CA THR A 128 4.08 1.89 8.13
C THR A 128 3.46 3.09 8.84
N ALA A 129 4.30 3.86 9.54
CA ALA A 129 3.89 5.17 10.04
C ALA A 129 3.40 6.10 8.90
N GLY A 130 2.52 7.04 9.24
CA GLY A 130 1.95 8.01 8.29
C GLY A 130 1.98 9.47 8.74
N ARG A 131 2.84 9.84 9.68
CA ARG A 131 2.91 11.20 10.23
C ARG A 131 3.56 12.16 9.23
N LEU A 132 2.74 12.90 8.48
CA LEU A 132 3.22 13.84 7.46
C LEU A 132 3.87 15.11 8.05
N HIS A 133 3.59 15.51 9.29
CA HIS A 133 4.10 16.75 9.88
C HIS A 133 5.63 16.79 10.05
N THR A 134 6.33 15.69 9.80
CA THR A 134 7.79 15.60 9.69
C THR A 134 8.16 14.87 8.39
N GLN A 135 7.78 15.44 7.24
CA GLN A 135 7.97 14.82 5.90
C GLN A 135 9.36 14.21 5.73
N ASN A 136 10.42 14.95 6.07
CA ASN A 136 11.80 14.47 5.93
C ASN A 136 12.10 13.22 6.77
N ASN A 137 11.66 13.18 8.03
CA ASN A 137 11.92 12.04 8.91
C ASN A 137 11.16 10.80 8.42
N LEU A 138 9.90 10.97 8.00
CA LEU A 138 9.11 9.87 7.45
C LEU A 138 9.75 9.32 6.16
N MET A 139 10.17 10.19 5.25
CA MET A 139 10.81 9.76 4.00
C MET A 139 12.13 9.01 4.25
N GLN A 140 12.94 9.47 5.22
CA GLN A 140 14.17 8.78 5.61
C GLN A 140 13.91 7.41 6.24
N GLU A 141 12.87 7.30 7.07
CA GLU A 141 12.44 6.03 7.67
C GLU A 141 12.01 5.03 6.60
N LEU A 142 11.17 5.47 5.66
CA LEU A 142 10.72 4.63 4.53
C LEU A 142 11.90 4.18 3.65
N ALA A 143 12.84 5.07 3.35
CA ALA A 143 14.07 4.73 2.61
C ALA A 143 14.97 3.76 3.41
N LYS A 144 15.00 3.84 4.74
CA LYS A 144 15.68 2.87 5.61
C LYS A 144 15.00 1.50 5.53
N ILE A 145 13.66 1.45 5.64
CA ILE A 145 12.89 0.21 5.54
C ILE A 145 13.18 -0.50 4.22
N LYS A 146 13.08 0.21 3.08
CA LYS A 146 13.38 -0.38 1.76
C LYS A 146 14.78 -0.97 1.68
N ARG A 147 15.80 -0.26 2.18
CA ARG A 147 17.19 -0.76 2.22
C ARG A 147 17.34 -2.00 3.10
N VAL A 148 16.64 -2.07 4.22
CA VAL A 148 16.72 -3.21 5.14
C VAL A 148 16.02 -4.43 4.56
N ILE A 149 14.86 -4.26 3.93
CA ILE A 149 14.16 -5.34 3.21
C ILE A 149 15.03 -5.85 2.06
N ALA A 150 15.66 -4.94 1.28
CA ALA A 150 16.52 -5.30 0.16
C ALA A 150 17.75 -6.14 0.55
N LYS A 151 18.22 -6.04 1.80
CA LYS A 151 19.31 -6.91 2.33
C LYS A 151 18.87 -8.36 2.51
N HIS A 152 17.59 -8.57 2.79
CA HIS A 152 17.00 -9.90 2.93
C HIS A 152 16.66 -10.50 1.57
N ASN A 153 16.04 -9.69 0.70
CA ASN A 153 15.68 -10.07 -0.66
C ASN A 153 15.81 -8.85 -1.58
N ALA A 154 16.67 -8.94 -2.60
CA ALA A 154 16.94 -7.85 -3.53
C ALA A 154 15.71 -7.42 -4.37
N ASN A 155 14.73 -8.30 -4.55
CA ASN A 155 13.48 -8.02 -5.26
C ASN A 155 12.41 -7.38 -4.36
N ALA A 156 12.62 -7.38 -3.04
CA ALA A 156 11.65 -6.89 -2.07
C ALA A 156 11.92 -5.41 -1.66
N PRO A 157 10.87 -4.61 -1.38
CA PRO A 157 9.46 -4.95 -1.50
C PRO A 157 9.04 -5.11 -2.98
N HIS A 158 8.20 -6.11 -3.25
CA HIS A 158 7.66 -6.39 -4.59
C HIS A 158 6.61 -5.35 -4.98
N GLU A 159 5.91 -4.82 -3.97
CA GLU A 159 4.96 -3.74 -4.12
C GLU A 159 5.20 -2.68 -3.05
N THR A 160 5.40 -1.43 -3.46
CA THR A 160 5.33 -0.24 -2.59
C THR A 160 4.05 0.52 -2.92
N MET A 161 3.02 0.26 -2.12
CA MET A 161 1.66 0.73 -2.36
C MET A 161 1.38 2.00 -1.58
N LEU A 162 1.13 3.10 -2.28
CA LEU A 162 0.66 4.34 -1.66
C LEU A 162 -0.85 4.32 -1.46
N VAL A 163 -1.29 4.58 -0.24
CA VAL A 163 -2.70 4.77 0.09
C VAL A 163 -3.03 6.26 0.16
N ILE A 164 -3.99 6.68 -0.67
CA ILE A 164 -4.50 8.06 -0.70
C ILE A 164 -6.01 8.09 -0.40
N ASP A 165 -6.44 9.21 0.17
CA ASP A 165 -7.84 9.53 0.41
C ASP A 165 -8.41 10.27 -0.81
N GLY A 166 -9.47 9.72 -1.42
CA GLY A 166 -10.14 10.27 -2.60
C GLY A 166 -10.69 11.68 -2.39
N GLY A 167 -11.06 12.03 -1.15
CA GLY A 167 -11.52 13.36 -0.78
C GLY A 167 -10.41 14.42 -0.75
N SER A 168 -9.13 14.02 -0.86
CA SER A 168 -8.00 14.96 -0.77
C SER A 168 -7.72 15.76 -2.05
N GLY A 169 -8.34 15.42 -3.19
CA GLY A 169 -8.16 16.12 -4.46
C GLY A 169 -6.68 16.28 -4.86
N GLN A 170 -6.28 17.50 -5.23
CA GLN A 170 -4.90 17.81 -5.68
C GLN A 170 -3.82 17.52 -4.63
N ASN A 171 -4.16 17.49 -3.34
CA ASN A 171 -3.21 17.15 -2.29
C ASN A 171 -2.69 15.72 -2.41
N ALA A 172 -3.51 14.79 -2.93
CA ALA A 172 -3.10 13.41 -3.17
C ALA A 172 -1.98 13.31 -4.21
N ILE A 173 -2.01 14.15 -5.25
CA ILE A 173 -0.99 14.19 -6.31
C ILE A 173 0.35 14.66 -5.74
N ASN A 174 0.35 15.71 -4.93
CA ASN A 174 1.57 16.20 -4.28
C ASN A 174 2.15 15.16 -3.31
N GLN A 175 1.30 14.49 -2.53
CA GLN A 175 1.73 13.38 -1.68
C GLN A 175 2.36 12.26 -2.51
N ALA A 176 1.71 11.83 -3.60
CA ALA A 176 2.24 10.78 -4.45
C ALA A 176 3.64 11.12 -5.01
N LYS A 177 3.84 12.36 -5.44
CA LYS A 177 5.16 12.84 -5.90
C LYS A 177 6.22 12.76 -4.80
N GLU A 178 5.92 13.20 -3.58
CA GLU A 178 6.88 13.18 -2.47
C GLU A 178 7.22 11.76 -2.01
N PHE A 179 6.21 10.89 -1.83
CA PHE A 179 6.45 9.49 -1.47
C PHE A 179 7.24 8.74 -2.56
N ASN A 180 6.96 9.03 -3.83
CA ASN A 180 7.68 8.41 -4.95
C ASN A 180 9.17 8.77 -4.99
N LYS A 181 9.54 10.00 -4.60
CA LYS A 181 10.94 10.41 -4.47
C LYS A 181 11.68 9.59 -3.40
N ALA A 182 11.00 9.20 -2.33
CA ALA A 182 11.65 8.54 -1.18
C ALA A 182 11.78 7.02 -1.34
N VAL A 183 10.74 6.33 -1.84
CA VAL A 183 10.72 4.86 -1.89
C VAL A 183 10.41 4.25 -3.24
N THR A 184 10.15 5.05 -4.28
CA THR A 184 9.66 4.59 -5.59
C THR A 184 8.39 3.75 -5.44
N LEU A 185 7.26 4.35 -5.78
CA LEU A 185 5.96 3.69 -5.71
C LEU A 185 5.77 2.76 -6.92
N SER A 186 5.14 1.62 -6.69
CA SER A 186 4.76 0.67 -7.76
C SER A 186 3.24 0.54 -7.89
N GLY A 187 2.47 0.99 -6.90
CA GLY A 187 1.02 1.04 -6.99
C GLY A 187 0.38 2.08 -6.09
N ILE A 188 -0.88 2.36 -6.38
CA ILE A 188 -1.70 3.35 -5.69
C ILE A 188 -3.04 2.71 -5.34
N SER A 189 -3.46 2.89 -4.09
CA SER A 189 -4.81 2.57 -3.63
C SER A 189 -5.55 3.85 -3.24
N ILE A 190 -6.70 4.07 -3.86
CA ILE A 190 -7.58 5.21 -3.58
C ILE A 190 -8.71 4.72 -2.69
N THR A 191 -8.84 5.34 -1.52
CA THR A 191 -9.89 5.02 -0.53
C THR A 191 -10.93 6.14 -0.47
N LYS A 192 -12.09 5.88 0.15
CA LYS A 192 -13.13 6.89 0.41
C LYS A 192 -13.62 7.61 -0.87
N LEU A 193 -13.93 6.83 -1.90
CA LEU A 193 -14.56 7.31 -3.13
C LEU A 193 -16.10 7.31 -3.05
N ASP A 194 -16.64 6.69 -1.99
CA ASP A 194 -18.06 6.66 -1.64
C ASP A 194 -18.59 8.04 -1.19
#